data_AF-A0A421C9S4-F1
#
_entry.id   AF-A0A421C9S4-F1
#
_cell.length_a   1.000
_cell.length_b   1.000
_cell.length_c   1.000
_cell.angle_alpha   90.00
_cell.angle_beta   90.00
_cell.angle_gamma   90.00
#
_symmetry.space_group_name_H-M   'P 1'
#
loop_
_entity.id
_entity.type
_entity.pdbx_description
1 polymer ?
#
loop_
_entity_poly.entity_id
_entity_poly.type
_entity_poly.pdbx_seq_one_letter_code
_entity_poly.pdbx_strand_id
1 'polypeptide(L)'
;MFEEVTKAEMPEWIKNPAEFDIHDVLKDSLYYPACGHDGHPVEYFMGNVYSFVYVDYSISRKNLLEEIANKGFRGYRVIRQLPISESQLAPNGWRIRVTPNRAEYHRPDHYSDVFEKPFAEWFIFERTEEYGEDHNPSRFSLLFICADGAAAYQALYLENRMAPKILAIIQPGEAFGCNWTDFTRRWQIMARSVFYGTNPLPEYVINGGIGRSEFYRAPIWPEYSEFVKKFNIGAKYFRIWKRSVRVEKRSE
;
A
#
# COMPACT_ATOMS: atom_id res chain seq x y z
N MET A 1 -7.48 -4.78 14.17
CA MET A 1 -6.36 -5.73 14.04
C MET A 1 -6.86 -7.14 13.76
N PHE A 2 -6.21 -7.87 12.86
CA PHE A 2 -6.46 -9.30 12.64
C PHE A 2 -5.43 -10.15 13.39
N GLU A 3 -5.88 -11.10 14.21
CA GLU A 3 -4.99 -12.00 14.94
C GLU A 3 -4.26 -12.99 14.02
N GLU A 4 -4.87 -13.29 12.87
CA GLU A 4 -4.33 -14.22 11.87
C GLU A 4 -3.20 -13.61 11.04
N VAL A 5 -2.99 -12.29 11.14
CA VAL A 5 -1.87 -11.57 10.54
C VAL A 5 -0.87 -11.26 11.63
N THR A 6 0.40 -11.58 11.42
CA THR A 6 1.46 -11.38 12.43
C THR A 6 1.41 -9.96 13.00
N LYS A 7 1.32 -9.83 14.33
CA LYS A 7 1.37 -8.52 15.01
C LYS A 7 2.76 -7.90 14.82
N ALA A 8 2.81 -6.57 14.80
CA ALA A 8 4.06 -5.83 14.85
C ALA A 8 4.21 -5.20 16.24
N GLU A 9 5.44 -5.00 16.67
CA GLU A 9 5.73 -4.06 17.76
C GLU A 9 5.81 -2.66 17.19
N MET A 10 5.36 -1.66 17.96
CA MET A 10 5.46 -0.26 17.53
C MET A 10 6.94 0.14 17.38
N PRO A 11 7.38 0.56 16.17
CA PRO A 11 8.75 0.99 15.95
C PRO A 11 9.12 2.22 16.77
N GLU A 12 10.40 2.33 17.13
CA GLU A 12 10.91 3.45 17.93
C GLU A 12 10.74 4.80 17.23
N TRP A 13 10.92 4.86 15.91
CA TRP A 13 10.72 6.08 15.12
C TRP A 13 9.26 6.55 15.10
N ILE A 14 8.29 5.68 15.41
CA ILE A 14 6.86 6.06 15.58
C ILE A 14 6.58 6.49 17.02
N LYS A 15 7.22 5.82 18.00
CA LYS A 15 7.15 6.23 19.41
C LYS A 15 7.80 7.58 19.66
N ASN A 16 8.83 7.93 18.90
CA ASN A 16 9.58 9.17 19.03
C ASN A 16 9.89 9.75 17.63
N PRO A 17 8.89 10.36 16.95
CA PRO A 17 9.03 10.80 15.57
C PRO A 17 9.98 12.00 15.45
N ALA A 18 11.17 11.73 14.91
CA ALA A 18 12.24 12.70 14.69
C ALA A 18 12.36 13.11 13.22
N GLU A 19 13.12 12.40 12.41
CA GLU A 19 13.30 12.70 10.99
C GLU A 19 12.59 11.66 10.10
N PHE A 20 12.33 12.03 8.86
CA PHE A 20 11.82 11.08 7.87
C PHE A 20 12.99 10.22 7.36
N ASP A 21 12.90 8.91 7.55
CA ASP A 21 13.75 7.92 6.90
C ASP A 21 12.87 6.99 6.05
N ILE A 22 13.19 6.88 4.77
CA ILE A 22 12.42 6.05 3.86
C ILE A 22 12.49 4.57 4.23
N HIS A 23 13.62 4.06 4.72
CA HIS A 23 13.75 2.64 5.07
C HIS A 23 12.86 2.28 6.25
N ASP A 24 12.75 3.18 7.23
CA ASP A 24 11.85 3.04 8.37
C ASP A 24 10.39 3.01 7.94
N VAL A 25 10.01 3.90 6.99
CA VAL A 25 8.65 3.97 6.45
C VAL A 25 8.30 2.73 5.60
N LEU A 26 9.26 2.16 4.86
CA LEU A 26 9.02 1.01 4.00
C LEU A 26 9.07 -0.33 4.74
N LYS A 27 9.83 -0.41 5.84
CA LYS A 27 9.98 -1.65 6.60
C LYS A 27 8.65 -2.05 7.25
N ASP A 28 8.27 -3.32 7.03
CA ASP A 28 7.05 -3.92 7.58
C ASP A 28 5.77 -3.10 7.31
N SER A 29 5.76 -2.34 6.22
CA SER A 29 4.67 -1.44 5.84
C SER A 29 3.51 -2.17 5.16
N LEU A 30 2.40 -1.46 5.01
CA LEU A 30 1.36 -1.77 4.03
C LEU A 30 1.48 -0.84 2.83
N TYR A 31 1.59 -1.40 1.63
CA TYR A 31 1.56 -0.64 0.38
C TYR A 31 0.18 -0.75 -0.28
N TYR A 32 -0.43 0.39 -0.61
CA TYR A 32 -1.73 0.45 -1.25
C TYR A 32 -1.71 1.39 -2.46
N PRO A 33 -1.53 0.85 -3.67
CA PRO A 33 -1.67 1.62 -4.91
C PRO A 33 -3.14 1.77 -5.32
N ALA A 34 -3.47 2.84 -6.04
CA ALA A 34 -4.83 3.22 -6.43
C ALA A 34 -5.76 3.33 -5.20
N CYS A 35 -5.28 3.97 -4.13
CA CYS A 35 -5.96 3.97 -2.84
C CYS A 35 -7.14 4.95 -2.76
N GLY A 36 -7.22 5.94 -3.64
CA GLY A 36 -8.13 7.08 -3.48
C GLY A 36 -8.08 7.66 -2.05
N HIS A 37 -9.24 7.78 -1.41
CA HIS A 37 -9.40 8.20 -0.02
C HIS A 37 -9.73 7.03 0.94
N ASP A 38 -9.41 5.79 0.56
CA ASP A 38 -9.85 4.61 1.32
C ASP A 38 -9.03 4.40 2.61
N GLY A 39 -9.63 4.78 3.74
CA GLY A 39 -9.04 4.61 5.08
C GLY A 39 -9.14 3.20 5.68
N HIS A 40 -9.79 2.23 5.02
CA HIS A 40 -10.02 0.91 5.62
C HIS A 40 -8.73 0.13 5.90
N PRO A 41 -7.70 0.08 5.02
CA PRO A 41 -6.47 -0.62 5.36
C PRO A 41 -5.83 -0.11 6.67
N VAL A 42 -5.90 1.20 6.92
CA VAL A 42 -5.47 1.79 8.20
C VAL A 42 -6.34 1.29 9.36
N GLU A 43 -7.67 1.35 9.24
CA GLU A 43 -8.61 0.89 10.27
C GLU A 43 -8.40 -0.58 10.70
N TYR A 44 -8.15 -1.49 9.75
CA TYR A 44 -8.13 -2.92 10.04
C TYR A 44 -6.74 -3.48 10.35
N PHE A 45 -5.69 -2.93 9.72
CA PHE A 45 -4.32 -3.43 9.85
C PHE A 45 -3.46 -2.64 10.83
N MET A 46 -4.01 -1.61 11.47
CA MET A 46 -3.33 -0.96 12.58
C MET A 46 -2.88 -1.97 13.64
N GLY A 47 -1.56 -1.96 13.90
CA GLY A 47 -0.85 -2.86 14.82
C GLY A 47 -0.51 -4.24 14.24
N ASN A 48 -1.06 -4.62 13.08
CA ASN A 48 -0.40 -5.60 12.21
C ASN A 48 0.77 -4.95 11.44
N VAL A 49 0.59 -3.66 11.11
CA VAL A 49 1.61 -2.74 10.61
C VAL A 49 1.44 -1.38 11.29
N TYR A 50 2.48 -0.55 11.26
CA TYR A 50 2.43 0.81 11.79
C TYR A 50 2.75 1.89 10.74
N SER A 51 3.22 1.48 9.55
CA SER A 51 3.51 2.37 8.44
C SER A 51 2.64 2.01 7.24
N PHE A 52 1.92 2.99 6.72
CA PHE A 52 1.03 2.86 5.58
C PHE A 52 1.55 3.73 4.44
N VAL A 53 1.79 3.14 3.27
CA VAL A 53 2.28 3.81 2.06
C VAL A 53 1.19 3.76 1.01
N TYR A 54 0.56 4.90 0.79
CA TYR A 54 -0.59 5.09 -0.08
C TYR A 54 -0.18 5.82 -1.35
N VAL A 55 -0.63 5.32 -2.51
CA VAL A 55 -0.25 5.90 -3.79
C VAL A 55 -1.45 6.04 -4.71
N ASP A 56 -1.71 7.25 -5.17
CA ASP A 56 -2.77 7.54 -6.14
C ASP A 56 -2.51 8.88 -6.87
N TYR A 57 -2.38 8.84 -8.19
CA TYR A 57 -2.10 10.03 -9.00
C TYR A 57 -3.31 10.91 -9.29
N SER A 58 -4.51 10.52 -8.87
CA SER A 58 -5.75 11.28 -9.14
C SER A 58 -6.14 12.20 -7.99
N ILE A 59 -5.39 12.13 -6.88
CA ILE A 59 -5.68 12.86 -5.66
C ILE A 59 -4.77 14.08 -5.57
N SER A 60 -5.35 15.28 -5.64
CA SER A 60 -4.59 16.51 -5.50
C SER A 60 -4.11 16.70 -4.05
N ARG A 61 -3.00 17.44 -3.89
CA ARG A 61 -2.46 17.77 -2.55
C ARG A 61 -3.50 18.49 -1.70
N LYS A 62 -4.26 19.41 -2.31
CA LYS A 62 -5.33 20.15 -1.63
C LYS A 62 -6.40 19.18 -1.10
N ASN A 63 -6.90 18.28 -1.95
CA ASN A 63 -7.95 17.33 -1.56
C ASN A 63 -7.46 16.40 -0.44
N LEU A 64 -6.22 15.91 -0.52
CA LEU A 64 -5.64 15.09 0.56
C LEU A 64 -5.65 15.83 1.91
N LEU A 65 -5.16 17.08 1.92
CA LEU A 65 -5.07 17.87 3.16
C LEU A 65 -6.46 18.22 3.71
N GLU A 66 -7.43 18.51 2.84
CA GLU A 66 -8.82 18.73 3.23
C GLU A 66 -9.47 17.46 3.82
N GLU A 67 -9.22 16.29 3.24
CA GLU A 67 -9.74 15.02 3.76
C GLU A 67 -9.11 14.67 5.11
N ILE A 68 -7.80 14.86 5.28
CA ILE A 68 -7.12 14.63 6.56
C ILE A 68 -7.61 15.60 7.64
N ALA A 69 -7.84 16.87 7.29
CA ALA A 69 -8.30 17.87 8.25
C ALA A 69 -9.77 17.71 8.65
N ASN A 70 -10.64 17.37 7.70
CA ASN A 70 -12.09 17.35 7.92
C ASN A 70 -12.64 15.97 8.32
N LYS A 71 -12.03 14.88 7.85
CA LYS A 71 -12.48 13.51 8.15
C LYS A 71 -11.45 12.77 9.00
N GLY A 72 -10.19 12.83 8.59
CA GLY A 72 -9.07 12.18 9.28
C GLY A 72 -9.33 10.70 9.57
N PHE A 73 -8.75 10.22 10.68
CA PHE A 73 -9.02 8.88 11.21
C PHE A 73 -9.68 9.00 12.58
N ARG A 74 -10.77 8.26 12.78
CA ARG A 74 -11.56 8.35 14.02
C ARG A 74 -10.70 8.07 15.26
N GLY A 75 -10.67 9.04 16.17
CA GLY A 75 -9.90 8.96 17.41
C GLY A 75 -8.43 9.24 17.26
N TYR A 76 -8.00 9.85 16.15
CA TYR A 76 -6.62 10.24 15.90
C TYR A 76 -6.49 11.70 15.48
N ARG A 77 -5.39 12.32 15.86
CA ARG A 77 -4.97 13.66 15.42
C ARG A 77 -3.59 13.59 14.76
N VAL A 78 -3.30 14.51 13.84
CA VAL A 78 -1.96 14.65 13.27
C VAL A 78 -1.04 15.32 14.29
N ILE A 79 0.08 14.69 14.62
CA ILE A 79 1.14 15.28 15.47
C ILE A 79 2.38 15.69 14.69
N ARG A 80 2.50 15.20 13.45
CA ARG A 80 3.56 15.59 12.52
C ARG A 80 3.05 15.51 11.10
N GLN A 81 3.40 16.50 10.30
CA GLN A 81 3.18 16.53 8.86
C GLN A 81 4.43 17.10 8.20
N LEU A 82 4.96 16.42 7.18
CA LEU A 82 6.07 16.92 6.38
C LEU A 82 5.80 16.69 4.88
N PRO A 83 5.95 17.71 4.02
CA PRO A 83 6.09 17.47 2.59
C PRO A 83 7.42 16.75 2.33
N ILE A 84 7.39 15.72 1.50
CA ILE A 84 8.56 14.89 1.20
C ILE A 84 9.01 15.14 -0.24
N SER A 85 10.30 15.41 -0.43
CA SER A 85 10.89 15.58 -1.76
C SER A 85 11.13 14.24 -2.46
N GLU A 86 11.30 14.29 -3.78
CA GLU A 86 11.73 13.12 -4.56
C GLU A 86 13.06 12.54 -4.05
N SER A 87 14.02 13.39 -3.68
CA SER A 87 15.31 12.96 -3.13
C SER A 87 15.20 12.29 -1.75
N GLN A 88 14.15 12.56 -0.98
CA GLN A 88 13.88 11.86 0.27
C GLN A 88 13.19 10.51 0.03
N LEU A 89 12.31 10.41 -0.98
CA LEU A 89 11.67 9.15 -1.37
C LEU A 89 12.64 8.17 -2.05
N ALA A 90 13.53 8.70 -2.90
CA ALA A 90 14.47 7.93 -3.69
C ALA A 90 15.88 8.54 -3.53
N PRO A 91 16.52 8.39 -2.35
CA PRO A 91 17.82 9.00 -2.07
C PRO A 91 18.95 8.50 -2.97
N ASN A 92 18.79 7.29 -3.54
CA ASN A 92 19.73 6.72 -4.52
C ASN A 92 19.33 7.00 -5.98
N GLY A 93 18.32 7.86 -6.18
CA GLY A 93 17.60 8.03 -7.43
C GLY A 93 16.66 6.86 -7.72
N TRP A 94 15.74 7.06 -8.66
CA TRP A 94 14.89 5.99 -9.18
C TRP A 94 15.41 5.52 -10.54
N ARG A 95 15.46 4.19 -10.72
CA ARG A 95 15.73 3.53 -12.00
C ARG A 95 14.54 2.69 -12.43
N ILE A 96 14.17 2.77 -13.70
CA ILE A 96 13.14 1.90 -14.28
C ILE A 96 13.75 0.51 -14.46
N ARG A 97 13.32 -0.46 -13.65
CA ARG A 97 13.75 -1.87 -13.74
C ARG A 97 12.82 -2.69 -14.60
N VAL A 98 11.53 -2.36 -14.54
CA VAL A 98 10.48 -3.02 -15.31
C VAL A 98 9.84 -1.98 -16.21
N THR A 99 10.07 -2.12 -17.51
CA THR A 99 9.45 -1.27 -18.51
C THR A 99 8.04 -1.79 -18.88
N PRO A 100 7.11 -0.88 -19.18
CA PRO A 100 5.86 -1.24 -19.85
C PRO A 100 6.16 -2.02 -21.14
N ASN A 101 5.34 -3.02 -21.45
CA ASN A 101 5.46 -3.76 -22.70
C ASN A 101 4.11 -3.75 -23.46
N ARG A 102 4.07 -4.39 -24.64
CA ARG A 102 2.86 -4.40 -25.49
C ARG A 102 1.69 -5.20 -24.92
N ALA A 103 1.89 -5.98 -23.87
CA ALA A 103 0.85 -6.78 -23.22
C ALA A 103 0.13 -6.03 -22.09
N GLU A 104 0.57 -4.82 -21.74
CA GLU A 104 -0.19 -3.92 -20.88
C GLU A 104 -1.43 -3.43 -21.62
N TYR A 105 -2.56 -3.25 -20.92
CA TYR A 105 -3.83 -2.86 -21.55
C TYR A 105 -3.77 -1.49 -22.20
N HIS A 106 -3.16 -0.53 -21.51
CA HIS A 106 -3.04 0.84 -21.96
C HIS A 106 -1.58 1.30 -21.92
N ARG A 107 -1.32 2.46 -22.51
CA ARG A 107 -0.04 3.15 -22.34
C ARG A 107 -0.03 3.92 -21.01
N PRO A 108 1.14 4.18 -20.41
CA PRO A 108 1.23 4.94 -19.15
C PRO A 108 0.58 6.33 -19.20
N ASP A 109 0.50 6.95 -20.38
CA ASP A 109 -0.09 8.27 -20.62
C ASP A 109 -1.58 8.22 -21.00
N HIS A 110 -2.23 7.05 -20.97
CA HIS A 110 -3.60 6.90 -21.48
C HIS A 110 -4.64 7.74 -20.73
N TYR A 111 -4.44 7.95 -19.43
CA TYR A 111 -5.33 8.74 -18.57
C TYR A 111 -4.66 10.01 -18.06
N SER A 112 -3.77 10.61 -18.85
CA SER A 112 -3.01 11.80 -18.41
C SER A 112 -3.88 12.96 -17.93
N ASP A 113 -5.13 13.05 -18.39
CA ASP A 113 -6.07 14.12 -18.03
C ASP A 113 -6.51 14.07 -16.56
N VAL A 114 -6.39 12.91 -15.89
CA VAL A 114 -6.70 12.79 -14.45
C VAL A 114 -5.46 12.91 -13.57
N PHE A 115 -4.26 13.05 -14.17
CA PHE A 115 -3.03 13.08 -13.40
C PHE A 115 -2.89 14.43 -12.69
N GLU A 116 -2.79 14.36 -11.38
CA GLU A 116 -2.45 15.49 -10.54
C GLU A 116 -0.94 15.73 -10.52
N LYS A 117 -0.54 16.96 -10.16
CA LYS A 117 0.88 17.30 -10.02
C LYS A 117 1.50 16.40 -8.94
N PRO A 118 2.61 15.69 -9.20
CA PRO A 118 3.23 14.82 -8.22
C PRO A 118 3.61 15.56 -6.92
N PHE A 119 3.35 14.91 -5.80
CA PHE A 119 3.74 15.35 -4.47
C PHE A 119 3.82 14.13 -3.54
N ALA A 120 4.45 14.32 -2.38
CA ALA A 120 4.35 13.37 -1.27
C ALA A 120 4.18 14.10 0.06
N GLU A 121 3.34 13.55 0.92
CA GLU A 121 3.09 14.04 2.27
C GLU A 121 3.22 12.89 3.26
N TRP A 122 4.00 13.10 4.31
CA TRP A 122 4.16 12.16 5.39
C TRP A 122 3.50 12.69 6.66
N PHE A 123 2.73 11.83 7.32
CA PHE A 123 1.99 12.13 8.52
C PHE A 123 2.33 11.12 9.62
N ILE A 124 2.35 11.61 10.86
CA ILE A 124 2.24 10.79 12.06
C ILE A 124 0.94 11.15 12.77
N PHE A 125 0.13 10.13 13.03
CA PHE A 125 -1.11 10.24 13.77
C PHE A 125 -0.93 9.73 15.20
N GLU A 126 -1.59 10.37 16.14
CA GLU A 126 -1.65 9.98 17.55
C GLU A 126 -3.09 9.83 18.02
N ARG A 127 -3.35 8.74 18.74
CA ARG A 127 -4.66 8.47 19.34
C ARG A 127 -4.99 9.56 20.36
N THR A 128 -6.19 10.11 20.29
CA THR A 128 -6.67 11.12 21.23
C THR A 128 -7.00 10.50 22.59
N GLU A 129 -6.99 11.32 23.63
CA GLU A 129 -7.24 10.89 25.03
C GLU A 129 -8.65 10.31 25.23
N GLU A 130 -9.58 10.61 24.33
CA GLU A 130 -10.96 10.07 24.32
C GLU A 130 -11.01 8.55 24.09
N TYR A 131 -9.95 7.96 23.54
CA TYR A 131 -9.91 6.55 23.16
C TYR A 131 -8.82 5.80 23.95
N GLY A 132 -9.22 4.71 24.61
CA GLY A 132 -8.35 3.84 25.40
C GLY A 132 -7.48 2.90 24.56
N GLU A 133 -6.66 2.09 25.25
CA GLU A 133 -5.77 1.08 24.66
C GLU A 133 -6.49 0.02 23.81
N ASP A 134 -7.78 -0.18 24.08
CA ASP A 134 -8.68 -1.09 23.38
C ASP A 134 -9.10 -0.59 21.98
N HIS A 135 -8.92 0.70 21.66
CA HIS A 135 -9.29 1.26 20.36
C HIS A 135 -8.40 0.75 19.22
N ASN A 136 -7.09 1.00 19.29
CA ASN A 136 -6.06 0.65 18.29
C ASN A 136 -4.66 1.04 18.84
N PRO A 137 -3.54 0.96 18.13
CA PRO A 137 -2.26 1.43 18.69
C PRO A 137 -2.21 2.95 18.93
N SER A 138 -1.35 3.43 19.84
CA SER A 138 -1.31 4.86 20.18
C SER A 138 -0.86 5.77 19.03
N ARG A 139 -0.09 5.25 18.07
CA ARG A 139 0.39 6.01 16.90
C ARG A 139 0.54 5.14 15.67
N PHE A 140 0.50 5.77 14.50
CA PHE A 140 0.85 5.17 13.21
C PHE A 140 1.33 6.25 12.23
N SER A 141 1.93 5.80 11.14
CA SER A 141 2.44 6.64 10.06
C SER A 141 1.67 6.43 8.75
N LEU A 142 1.43 7.51 8.01
CA LEU A 142 0.91 7.49 6.65
C LEU A 142 1.84 8.29 5.75
N LEU A 143 2.40 7.66 4.72
CA LEU A 143 3.03 8.33 3.59
C LEU A 143 2.07 8.26 2.40
N PHE A 144 1.59 9.41 1.95
CA PHE A 144 0.80 9.52 0.72
C PHE A 144 1.67 10.05 -0.41
N ILE A 145 1.58 9.44 -1.59
CA ILE A 145 2.33 9.84 -2.78
C ILE A 145 1.37 9.95 -3.96
N CYS A 146 1.32 11.13 -4.57
CA CYS A 146 0.64 11.33 -5.84
C CYS A 146 1.55 10.88 -6.99
N ALA A 147 1.46 9.62 -7.37
CA ALA A 147 2.26 8.99 -8.43
C ALA A 147 1.55 7.74 -8.99
N ASP A 148 2.11 7.17 -10.05
CA ASP A 148 1.72 5.84 -10.54
C ASP A 148 2.09 4.74 -9.55
N GLY A 149 1.17 3.81 -9.30
CA GLY A 149 1.36 2.73 -8.34
C GLY A 149 2.52 1.81 -8.68
N ALA A 150 2.66 1.38 -9.93
CA ALA A 150 3.74 0.46 -10.28
C ALA A 150 5.11 1.16 -10.27
N ALA A 151 5.16 2.40 -10.75
CA ALA A 151 6.34 3.25 -10.73
C ALA A 151 6.80 3.55 -9.31
N ALA A 152 5.88 3.94 -8.42
CA ALA A 152 6.18 4.17 -7.01
C ALA A 152 6.64 2.88 -6.33
N TYR A 153 6.04 1.72 -6.62
CA TYR A 153 6.53 0.46 -6.09
C TYR A 153 7.99 0.19 -6.52
N GLN A 154 8.33 0.43 -7.79
CA GLN A 154 9.70 0.29 -8.27
C GLN A 154 10.67 1.25 -7.56
N ALA A 155 10.30 2.53 -7.46
CA ALA A 155 11.16 3.54 -6.83
C ALA A 155 11.39 3.28 -5.33
N LEU A 156 10.34 2.86 -4.62
CA LEU A 156 10.37 2.72 -3.17
C LEU A 156 10.89 1.34 -2.74
N TYR A 157 10.29 0.26 -3.22
CA TYR A 157 10.60 -1.08 -2.71
C TYR A 157 11.69 -1.75 -3.53
N LEU A 158 11.58 -1.69 -4.86
CA LEU A 158 12.50 -2.43 -5.72
C LEU A 158 13.92 -1.87 -5.68
N GLU A 159 14.09 -0.55 -5.77
CA GLU A 159 15.43 0.07 -5.70
C GLU A 159 16.08 -0.09 -4.32
N ASN A 160 15.29 -0.13 -3.24
CA ASN A 160 15.80 -0.34 -1.88
C ASN A 160 15.95 -1.83 -1.51
N ARG A 161 15.61 -2.76 -2.41
CA ARG A 161 15.59 -4.22 -2.16
C ARG A 161 14.73 -4.61 -0.97
N MET A 162 13.58 -3.97 -0.84
CA MET A 162 12.61 -4.19 0.23
C MET A 162 11.29 -4.70 -0.36
N ALA A 163 10.40 -5.12 0.53
CA ALA A 163 8.99 -5.36 0.21
C ALA A 163 8.14 -4.85 1.37
N PRO A 164 6.92 -4.36 1.08
CA PRO A 164 5.96 -4.14 2.15
C PRO A 164 5.61 -5.50 2.76
N LYS A 165 5.25 -5.53 4.04
CA LYS A 165 4.72 -6.75 4.65
C LYS A 165 3.37 -7.13 4.02
N ILE A 166 2.56 -6.13 3.71
CA ILE A 166 1.22 -6.29 3.15
C ILE A 166 1.10 -5.47 1.86
N LEU A 167 0.68 -6.11 0.78
CA LEU A 167 0.30 -5.44 -0.47
C LEU A 167 -1.22 -5.45 -0.64
N ALA A 168 -1.85 -4.27 -0.69
CA ALA A 168 -3.29 -4.14 -0.85
C ALA A 168 -3.66 -3.84 -2.32
N ILE A 169 -4.29 -4.79 -3.01
CA ILE A 169 -4.84 -4.62 -4.36
C ILE A 169 -6.37 -4.63 -4.24
N ILE A 170 -6.93 -3.49 -3.84
CA ILE A 170 -8.37 -3.32 -3.58
C ILE A 170 -8.91 -2.36 -4.63
N GLN A 171 -9.84 -2.83 -5.47
CA GLN A 171 -10.36 -2.09 -6.64
C GLN A 171 -9.25 -1.31 -7.35
N PRO A 172 -8.31 -1.99 -8.03
CA PRO A 172 -7.06 -1.37 -8.50
C PRO A 172 -7.24 -0.36 -9.64
N GLY A 173 -8.42 0.23 -9.80
CA GLY A 173 -8.69 1.37 -10.65
C GLY A 173 -8.72 1.07 -12.15
N GLU A 174 -8.51 -0.16 -12.59
CA GLU A 174 -8.59 -0.48 -14.03
C GLU A 174 -9.97 -0.08 -14.59
N ALA A 175 -9.99 0.45 -15.82
CA ALA A 175 -11.15 1.01 -16.49
C ALA A 175 -11.71 2.26 -15.80
N PHE A 176 -12.77 2.13 -14.99
CA PHE A 176 -13.50 3.30 -14.45
C PHE A 176 -12.72 4.08 -13.39
N GLY A 177 -11.66 3.51 -12.80
CA GLY A 177 -10.78 4.22 -11.87
C GLY A 177 -9.54 4.82 -12.54
N CYS A 178 -9.48 4.80 -13.87
CA CYS A 178 -8.41 5.39 -14.67
C CYS A 178 -7.00 4.87 -14.34
N ASN A 179 -6.86 3.66 -13.78
CA ASN A 179 -5.58 2.96 -13.72
C ASN A 179 -5.27 2.34 -15.08
N TRP A 180 -4.09 2.63 -15.63
CA TRP A 180 -3.72 2.22 -16.99
C TRP A 180 -3.32 0.73 -17.09
N THR A 181 -3.13 0.04 -15.95
CA THR A 181 -2.89 -1.41 -15.89
C THR A 181 -3.81 -2.11 -14.90
N ASP A 182 -4.03 -3.40 -15.10
CA ASP A 182 -4.72 -4.28 -14.15
C ASP A 182 -3.69 -4.91 -13.20
N PHE A 183 -3.61 -4.38 -11.98
CA PHE A 183 -2.71 -4.90 -10.96
C PHE A 183 -3.02 -6.34 -10.52
N THR A 184 -4.18 -6.90 -10.88
CA THR A 184 -4.50 -8.30 -10.59
C THR A 184 -3.82 -9.28 -11.56
N ARG A 185 -3.35 -8.82 -12.73
CA ARG A 185 -2.75 -9.69 -13.73
C ARG A 185 -1.27 -9.95 -13.45
N ARG A 186 -0.91 -11.23 -13.34
CA ARG A 186 0.47 -11.68 -13.06
C ARG A 186 1.51 -11.25 -14.11
N TRP A 187 1.07 -10.96 -15.33
CA TRP A 187 1.92 -10.55 -16.47
C TRP A 187 2.02 -9.03 -16.66
N GLN A 188 1.29 -8.22 -15.90
CA GLN A 188 1.33 -6.76 -16.02
C GLN A 188 2.37 -6.14 -15.09
N ILE A 189 2.65 -4.86 -15.32
CA ILE A 189 3.82 -4.16 -14.76
C ILE A 189 3.90 -4.21 -13.23
N MET A 190 2.78 -4.12 -12.51
CA MET A 190 2.79 -4.20 -11.04
C MET A 190 3.31 -5.56 -10.56
N ALA A 191 2.72 -6.66 -11.03
CA ALA A 191 3.17 -7.99 -10.67
C ALA A 191 4.62 -8.24 -11.14
N ARG A 192 4.96 -7.82 -12.37
CA ARG A 192 6.35 -7.91 -12.87
C ARG A 192 7.35 -7.15 -12.00
N SER A 193 6.94 -6.04 -11.38
CA SER A 193 7.77 -5.25 -10.45
C SER A 193 7.91 -5.93 -9.10
N VAL A 194 6.82 -6.47 -8.54
CA VAL A 194 6.83 -7.23 -7.28
C VAL A 194 7.73 -8.47 -7.38
N PHE A 195 7.63 -9.21 -8.49
CA PHE A 195 8.37 -10.45 -8.71
C PHE A 195 9.68 -10.24 -9.49
N TYR A 196 10.26 -9.03 -9.46
CA TYR A 196 11.47 -8.74 -10.22
C TYR A 196 12.71 -9.36 -9.56
N GLY A 197 13.42 -10.22 -10.31
CA GLY A 197 14.68 -10.81 -9.89
C GLY A 197 14.55 -11.59 -8.57
N THR A 198 15.41 -11.27 -7.60
CA THR A 198 15.42 -11.87 -6.26
C THR A 198 14.97 -10.89 -5.18
N ASN A 199 14.15 -9.89 -5.54
CA ASN A 199 13.63 -8.93 -4.57
C ASN A 199 12.81 -9.66 -3.48
N PRO A 200 12.84 -9.19 -2.21
CA PRO A 200 11.89 -9.67 -1.23
C PRO A 200 10.46 -9.55 -1.74
N LEU A 201 9.59 -10.44 -1.27
CA LEU A 201 8.19 -10.48 -1.64
C LEU A 201 7.34 -10.13 -0.43
N PRO A 202 6.20 -9.46 -0.62
CA PRO A 202 5.22 -9.28 0.45
C PRO A 202 4.86 -10.60 1.15
N GLU A 203 4.59 -10.53 2.45
CA GLU A 203 4.13 -11.70 3.20
C GLU A 203 2.65 -11.95 2.91
N TYR A 204 1.87 -10.88 2.80
CA TYR A 204 0.43 -10.92 2.55
C TYR A 204 0.05 -10.09 1.34
N VAL A 205 -0.95 -10.57 0.59
CA VAL A 205 -1.68 -9.81 -0.42
C VAL A 205 -3.14 -9.75 0.00
N ILE A 206 -3.71 -8.55 -0.08
CA ILE A 206 -5.14 -8.33 0.10
C ILE A 206 -5.74 -8.10 -1.29
N ASN A 207 -6.81 -8.82 -1.61
CA ASN A 207 -7.66 -8.48 -2.75
C ASN A 207 -9.09 -8.21 -2.30
N GLY A 208 -9.73 -7.23 -2.91
CA GLY A 208 -11.08 -6.87 -2.52
C GLY A 208 -11.67 -5.70 -3.29
N GLY A 209 -12.87 -5.31 -2.87
CA GLY A 209 -13.60 -4.20 -3.45
C GLY A 209 -15.12 -4.32 -3.39
N ILE A 210 -15.80 -3.41 -4.08
CA ILE A 210 -17.25 -3.43 -4.27
C ILE A 210 -17.62 -4.53 -5.26
N GLY A 211 -18.62 -5.33 -4.93
CA GLY A 211 -19.14 -6.36 -5.82
C GLY A 211 -19.64 -7.57 -5.04
N ARG A 212 -19.58 -8.74 -5.67
CA ARG A 212 -19.95 -10.00 -5.03
C ARG A 212 -18.72 -10.66 -4.41
N SER A 213 -18.88 -11.34 -3.26
CA SER A 213 -17.78 -12.00 -2.56
C SER A 213 -17.04 -13.03 -3.44
N GLU A 214 -17.76 -13.63 -4.40
CA GLU A 214 -17.26 -14.61 -5.35
C GLU A 214 -16.17 -14.04 -6.28
N PHE A 215 -16.20 -12.73 -6.58
CA PHE A 215 -15.19 -12.08 -7.42
C PHE A 215 -13.79 -12.16 -6.81
N TYR A 216 -13.71 -12.22 -5.48
CA TYR A 216 -12.46 -12.24 -4.74
C TYR A 216 -12.11 -13.64 -4.23
N ARG A 217 -12.78 -14.71 -4.73
CA ARG A 217 -12.67 -16.05 -4.16
C ARG A 217 -11.30 -16.71 -4.35
N ALA A 218 -10.62 -16.38 -5.43
CA ALA A 218 -9.28 -16.84 -5.74
C ALA A 218 -8.24 -15.76 -5.38
N PRO A 219 -6.99 -16.14 -5.10
CA PRO A 219 -5.91 -15.17 -5.00
C PRO A 219 -5.65 -14.53 -6.35
N ILE A 220 -5.25 -13.25 -6.34
CA ILE A 220 -4.92 -12.54 -7.59
C ILE A 220 -3.66 -13.09 -8.25
N TRP A 221 -2.70 -13.58 -7.46
CA TRP A 221 -1.46 -14.19 -7.94
C TRP A 221 -1.25 -15.58 -7.33
N PRO A 222 -0.81 -16.57 -8.12
CA PRO A 222 -0.69 -17.96 -7.68
C PRO A 222 0.33 -18.18 -6.56
N GLU A 223 1.29 -17.28 -6.39
CA GLU A 223 2.29 -17.33 -5.31
C GLU A 223 1.70 -17.06 -3.91
N TYR A 224 0.48 -16.52 -3.84
CA TYR A 224 -0.24 -16.25 -2.58
C TYR A 224 -1.44 -17.18 -2.47
N SER A 225 -1.22 -18.47 -2.20
CA SER A 225 -2.29 -19.48 -2.23
C SER A 225 -2.82 -19.89 -0.86
N GLU A 226 -2.20 -19.43 0.23
CA GLU A 226 -2.67 -19.72 1.59
C GLU A 226 -3.75 -18.73 2.01
N PHE A 227 -5.00 -19.18 2.08
CA PHE A 227 -6.10 -18.34 2.55
C PHE A 227 -5.94 -18.04 4.05
N VAL A 228 -5.99 -16.76 4.42
CA VAL A 228 -5.88 -16.32 5.82
C VAL A 228 -7.24 -15.95 6.37
N LYS A 229 -7.92 -14.99 5.74
CA LYS A 229 -9.18 -14.44 6.25
C LYS A 229 -10.04 -13.84 5.14
N LYS A 230 -11.36 -13.89 5.33
CA LYS A 230 -12.34 -13.11 4.58
C LYS A 230 -13.01 -12.12 5.52
N PHE A 231 -13.27 -10.91 5.05
CA PHE A 231 -14.03 -9.90 5.80
C PHE A 231 -14.76 -8.96 4.84
N ASN A 232 -15.71 -8.20 5.35
CA ASN A 232 -16.50 -7.26 4.56
C ASN A 232 -16.74 -5.97 5.33
N ILE A 233 -16.88 -4.87 4.60
CA ILE A 233 -17.16 -3.54 5.14
C ILE A 233 -18.28 -2.94 4.30
N GLY A 234 -19.48 -2.87 4.88
CA GLY A 234 -20.69 -2.58 4.11
C GLY A 234 -20.80 -3.52 2.90
N ALA A 235 -20.80 -2.95 1.70
CA ALA A 235 -20.87 -3.68 0.43
C ALA A 235 -19.51 -4.08 -0.17
N LYS A 236 -18.39 -3.80 0.51
CA LYS A 236 -17.04 -4.19 0.07
C LYS A 236 -16.65 -5.54 0.67
N TYR A 237 -16.03 -6.39 -0.14
CA TYR A 237 -15.54 -7.72 0.27
C TYR A 237 -14.04 -7.80 0.11
N PHE A 238 -13.36 -8.43 1.07
CA PHE A 238 -11.91 -8.54 1.11
C PHE A 238 -11.47 -9.96 1.46
N ARG A 239 -10.32 -10.35 0.92
CA ARG A 239 -9.61 -11.56 1.31
C ARG A 239 -8.13 -11.28 1.51
N ILE A 240 -7.58 -11.95 2.51
CA ILE A 240 -6.15 -11.93 2.82
C ILE A 240 -5.58 -13.28 2.40
N TRP A 241 -4.51 -13.23 1.63
CA TRP A 241 -3.76 -14.39 1.19
C TRP A 241 -2.32 -14.25 1.64
N LYS A 242 -1.76 -15.32 2.21
CA LYS A 242 -0.36 -15.42 2.59
C LYS A 242 0.44 -16.05 1.46
N ARG A 243 1.67 -15.57 1.29
CA ARG A 243 2.63 -16.13 0.35
C ARG A 243 2.93 -17.58 0.73
N SER A 244 2.80 -18.48 -0.23
CA SER A 244 3.06 -19.90 -0.01
C SER A 244 4.56 -20.15 0.01
N VAL A 245 5.06 -20.80 1.05
CA VAL A 245 6.45 -21.28 1.06
C VAL A 245 6.47 -22.57 0.26
N ARG A 246 6.65 -22.48 -1.07
CA ARG A 246 7.07 -23.67 -1.81
C ARG A 246 8.46 -24.03 -1.30
N VAL A 247 8.54 -25.08 -0.48
CA VAL A 247 9.79 -25.81 -0.27
C VAL A 247 10.15 -26.35 -1.65
N GLU A 248 11.09 -25.70 -2.33
CA GLU A 248 11.77 -26.33 -3.44
C GLU A 248 12.42 -27.60 -2.88
N LYS A 249 11.75 -28.75 -3.04
CA LYS A 249 12.47 -30.01 -3.06
C LYS A 249 13.40 -29.90 -4.26
N ARG A 250 14.66 -29.53 -4.00
CA ARG A 250 15.75 -29.85 -4.91
C ARG A 250 15.72 -31.37 -5.05
N SER A 251 15.26 -31.83 -6.21
CA SER A 251 15.54 -33.19 -6.66
C SER A 251 17.05 -33.30 -6.79
N GLU A 252 17.65 -34.10 -5.90
CA GLU A 252 18.99 -34.64 -6.04
C GLU A 252 19.10 -35.49 -7.33
#